data_AF-A0A842N9D4-F1
#
_entry.id   AF-A0A842N9D4-F1
#
_cell.length_a   1.000
_cell.length_b   1.000
_cell.length_c   1.000
_cell.angle_alpha   90.00
_cell.angle_beta   90.00
_cell.angle_gamma   90.00
#
_symmetry.space_group_name_H-M   'P 1'
#
loop_
_entity.id
_entity.type
_entity.pdbx_description
1 polymer ?
#
loop_
_entity_poly.entity_id
_entity_poly.type
_entity_poly.pdbx_seq_one_letter_code
_entity_poly.pdbx_strand_id
1 'polypeptide(L)'
;TICEICSFIFTISLSPEAAKRHADITSNLSVNLTSGGRYLEKQIDFYLDDKLTNSLNIGADLKGQVATQIQISGSGEGLDREEALTNAKEEMKQLQTVLITGSLPFKLQIVKLDRISPTLGENFLKNILMGGLFAMLSVFLIVLIRYRKIKISAMLILVSFSEVLIILGVAALIKWNLDLPSIAGIIATIGTGVDSQLVILDESRVKGESLKQRIKKALFIIGTAFSTTFVALIPLTGVLGFMGIGAASAGLLKGFAVTTLIGITTGILITRPAFADIARQMEAD
;
A
#
# COMPACT_ATOMS: atom_id res chain seq x y z
N THR A 1 23.40 -34.85 -1.01
CA THR A 1 22.36 -33.84 -1.30
C THR A 1 22.21 -33.79 -2.80
N ILE A 2 21.03 -34.06 -3.35
CA ILE A 2 20.84 -34.13 -4.81
C ILE A 2 20.65 -32.69 -5.28
N CYS A 3 21.60 -32.14 -6.03
CA CYS A 3 21.44 -30.85 -6.68
C CYS A 3 20.40 -31.01 -7.80
N GLU A 4 19.30 -30.26 -7.74
CA GLU A 4 18.34 -30.17 -8.85
C GLU A 4 18.68 -28.99 -9.76
N ILE A 5 18.48 -29.18 -11.06
CA ILE A 5 18.73 -28.17 -12.09
C ILE A 5 17.40 -27.87 -12.79
N CYS A 6 16.99 -26.60 -12.79
CA CYS A 6 15.82 -26.12 -13.53
C CYS A 6 16.25 -25.15 -14.62
N SER A 7 15.81 -25.38 -15.85
CA SER A 7 16.11 -24.50 -16.98
C SER A 7 15.04 -23.42 -17.17
N PHE A 8 15.45 -22.30 -17.77
CA PHE A 8 14.56 -21.24 -18.23
C PHE A 8 14.86 -20.89 -19.68
N ILE A 9 13.86 -20.34 -20.36
CA ILE A 9 13.97 -19.89 -21.74
C ILE A 9 13.15 -18.60 -21.90
N PHE A 10 13.72 -17.59 -22.56
CA PHE A 10 12.99 -16.42 -23.00
C PHE A 10 13.49 -15.92 -24.36
N THR A 11 12.70 -15.07 -25.02
CA THR A 11 13.05 -14.53 -26.34
C THR A 11 13.27 -13.04 -26.25
N ILE A 12 14.32 -12.56 -26.91
CA ILE A 12 14.57 -11.13 -27.12
C ILE A 12 14.34 -10.77 -28.59
N SER A 13 13.98 -9.51 -28.84
CA SER A 13 13.84 -8.98 -30.19
C SER A 13 14.96 -7.99 -30.48
N LEU A 14 15.67 -8.19 -31.59
CA LEU A 14 16.68 -7.27 -32.10
C LEU A 14 16.09 -6.36 -33.18
N SER A 15 16.61 -5.14 -33.28
CA SER A 15 16.34 -4.31 -34.46
C SER A 15 16.92 -4.97 -35.72
N PRO A 16 16.37 -4.70 -36.92
CA PRO A 16 16.89 -5.26 -38.16
C PRO A 16 18.40 -4.99 -38.36
N GLU A 17 18.87 -3.82 -37.97
CA GLU A 17 20.29 -3.42 -38.05
C GLU A 17 21.15 -4.20 -37.05
N ALA A 18 20.64 -4.42 -35.83
CA ALA A 18 21.32 -5.23 -34.83
C ALA A 18 21.39 -6.71 -35.24
N ALA A 19 20.30 -7.26 -35.79
CA ALA A 19 20.25 -8.62 -36.30
C ALA A 19 21.24 -8.84 -37.45
N LYS A 20 21.35 -7.88 -38.38
CA LYS A 20 22.34 -7.92 -39.47
C LYS A 20 23.77 -7.89 -38.94
N ARG A 21 24.09 -6.96 -38.03
CA ARG A 21 25.42 -6.89 -37.40
C ARG A 21 25.78 -8.18 -36.67
N HIS A 22 24.83 -8.78 -35.96
CA HIS A 22 25.02 -10.05 -35.28
C HIS A 22 25.35 -11.16 -36.28
N ALA A 23 24.59 -11.30 -37.36
CA ALA A 23 24.83 -12.26 -38.43
C ALA A 23 26.22 -12.09 -39.08
N ASP A 24 26.59 -10.85 -39.39
CA ASP A 24 27.89 -10.53 -40.01
C ASP A 24 29.06 -10.96 -39.10
N ILE A 25 28.96 -10.72 -37.80
CA ILE A 25 29.98 -11.11 -36.81
C ILE A 25 30.04 -12.64 -36.65
N THR A 26 28.88 -13.30 -36.50
CA THR A 26 28.85 -14.76 -36.26
C THR A 26 29.28 -15.56 -37.48
N SER A 27 29.15 -15.02 -38.70
CA SER A 27 29.54 -15.69 -39.94
C SER A 27 31.02 -16.14 -39.95
N ASN A 28 31.89 -15.37 -39.32
CA ASN A 28 33.34 -15.61 -39.26
C ASN A 28 33.76 -16.58 -38.14
N LEU A 29 32.84 -17.00 -37.27
CA LEU A 29 33.15 -17.86 -36.14
C LEU A 29 33.12 -19.35 -36.55
N SER A 30 34.07 -20.12 -36.04
CA SER A 30 34.08 -21.57 -36.21
C SER A 30 33.02 -22.22 -35.29
N VAL A 31 32.55 -23.42 -35.66
CA VAL A 31 31.58 -24.17 -34.84
C VAL A 31 32.37 -25.19 -34.03
N ASN A 32 32.22 -25.15 -32.70
CA ASN A 32 32.81 -26.12 -31.81
C ASN A 32 31.78 -27.21 -31.46
N LEU A 33 32.20 -28.48 -31.54
CA LEU A 33 31.39 -29.62 -31.14
C LEU A 33 31.75 -29.98 -29.71
N THR A 34 30.89 -29.59 -28.77
CA THR A 34 31.00 -29.98 -27.37
C THR A 34 29.92 -31.00 -27.02
N SER A 35 30.14 -31.78 -25.96
CA SER A 35 29.19 -32.80 -25.48
C SER A 35 27.80 -32.25 -25.14
N GLY A 36 27.65 -30.92 -25.00
CA GLY A 36 26.40 -30.22 -24.70
C GLY A 36 25.70 -29.54 -25.89
N GLY A 37 26.18 -29.72 -27.13
CA GLY A 37 25.53 -29.18 -28.33
C GLY A 37 26.47 -28.58 -29.38
N ARG A 38 25.88 -27.99 -30.43
CA ARG A 38 26.62 -27.29 -31.49
C ARG A 38 26.59 -25.78 -31.21
N TYR A 39 27.70 -25.26 -30.72
CA TYR A 39 27.85 -23.84 -30.41
C TYR A 39 28.98 -23.21 -31.23
N LEU A 40 28.99 -21.89 -31.36
CA LEU A 40 30.12 -21.17 -31.91
C LEU A 40 31.32 -21.19 -30.95
N GLU A 41 32.51 -21.02 -31.50
CA GLU A 41 33.78 -21.02 -30.73
C GLU A 41 33.83 -19.93 -29.65
N LYS A 42 33.14 -18.80 -29.89
CA LYS A 42 33.11 -17.65 -28.99
C LYS A 42 31.77 -17.54 -28.27
N GLN A 43 31.84 -17.01 -27.05
CA GLN A 43 30.70 -16.72 -26.19
C GLN A 43 30.35 -15.22 -26.24
N ILE A 44 29.15 -14.89 -25.79
CA ILE A 44 28.71 -13.52 -25.55
C ILE A 44 28.89 -13.24 -24.06
N ASP A 45 29.79 -12.32 -23.75
CA ASP A 45 30.06 -11.87 -22.39
C ASP A 45 29.23 -10.63 -22.05
N PHE A 46 28.55 -10.67 -20.90
CA PHE A 46 27.76 -9.59 -20.36
C PHE A 46 28.56 -8.89 -19.27
N TYR A 47 28.73 -7.58 -19.41
CA TYR A 47 29.41 -6.74 -18.44
C TYR A 47 28.41 -5.79 -17.78
N LEU A 48 28.46 -5.68 -16.45
CA LEU A 48 27.76 -4.68 -15.67
C LEU A 48 28.79 -3.87 -14.88
N ASP A 49 28.87 -2.57 -15.14
CA ASP A 49 29.88 -1.68 -14.54
C ASP A 49 31.31 -2.25 -14.65
N ASP A 50 31.69 -2.65 -15.87
CA ASP A 50 32.99 -3.27 -16.23
C ASP A 50 33.30 -4.62 -15.56
N LYS A 51 32.33 -5.22 -14.87
CA LYS A 51 32.47 -6.57 -14.29
C LYS A 51 31.72 -7.58 -15.15
N LEU A 52 32.41 -8.67 -15.51
CA LEU A 52 31.78 -9.81 -16.17
C LEU A 52 30.73 -10.41 -15.22
N THR A 53 29.46 -10.44 -15.66
CA THR A 53 28.36 -11.01 -14.90
C THR A 53 27.97 -12.39 -15.42
N ASN A 54 27.78 -12.53 -16.74
CA ASN A 54 27.33 -13.76 -17.37
C ASN A 54 28.04 -13.97 -18.70
N SER A 55 28.16 -15.22 -19.12
CA SER A 55 28.64 -15.61 -20.45
C SER A 55 27.65 -16.59 -21.06
N LEU A 56 27.23 -16.35 -22.31
CA LEU A 56 26.30 -17.21 -23.03
C LEU A 56 26.95 -17.83 -24.26
N ASN A 57 26.73 -19.13 -24.46
CA ASN A 57 27.10 -19.79 -25.70
C ASN A 57 26.14 -19.37 -26.84
N ILE A 58 26.69 -19.22 -28.05
CA ILE A 58 25.89 -18.90 -29.24
C ILE A 58 25.59 -20.19 -29.99
N GLY A 59 24.32 -20.47 -30.27
CA GLY A 59 23.91 -21.62 -31.07
C GLY A 59 24.48 -21.56 -32.49
N ALA A 60 24.92 -22.71 -33.02
CA ALA A 60 25.49 -22.80 -34.37
C ALA A 60 24.47 -22.48 -35.48
N ASP A 61 23.18 -22.57 -35.18
CA ASP A 61 22.06 -22.15 -36.03
C ASP A 61 22.05 -20.63 -36.29
N LEU A 62 22.58 -19.82 -35.36
CA LEU A 62 22.68 -18.37 -35.52
C LEU A 62 23.88 -17.92 -36.37
N LYS A 63 24.70 -18.86 -36.87
CA LYS A 63 25.88 -18.53 -37.68
C LYS A 63 25.48 -17.89 -39.02
N GLY A 64 25.79 -16.60 -39.20
CA GLY A 64 25.50 -15.89 -40.45
C GLY A 64 24.01 -15.70 -40.75
N GLN A 65 23.12 -16.02 -39.79
CA GLN A 65 21.68 -15.89 -39.96
C GLN A 65 21.17 -14.57 -39.38
N VAL A 66 20.39 -13.84 -40.18
CA VAL A 66 19.72 -12.62 -39.73
C VAL A 66 18.45 -13.01 -38.96
N ALA A 67 18.61 -13.19 -37.65
CA ALA A 67 17.52 -13.50 -36.73
C ALA A 67 17.13 -12.26 -35.92
N THR A 68 15.90 -11.77 -36.08
CA THR A 68 15.35 -10.67 -35.26
C THR A 68 14.79 -11.16 -33.93
N GLN A 69 14.54 -12.46 -33.77
CA GLN A 69 14.12 -13.08 -32.53
C GLN A 69 15.18 -14.09 -32.12
N ILE A 70 15.79 -13.87 -30.95
CA ILE A 70 16.82 -14.76 -30.41
C ILE A 70 16.30 -15.34 -29.10
N GLN A 71 16.39 -16.66 -29.00
CA GLN A 71 16.06 -17.39 -27.78
C GLN A 71 17.29 -17.48 -26.88
N ILE A 72 17.12 -17.09 -25.62
CA ILE A 72 18.13 -17.18 -24.57
C ILE A 72 17.67 -18.22 -23.56
N SER A 73 18.56 -19.13 -23.21
CA SER A 73 18.33 -20.19 -22.23
C SER A 73 19.41 -20.19 -21.16
N GLY A 74 19.04 -20.58 -19.95
CA GLY A 74 19.97 -20.79 -18.84
C GLY A 74 19.37 -21.75 -17.81
N SER A 75 20.00 -21.89 -16.66
CA SER A 75 19.57 -22.82 -15.63
C SER A 75 19.95 -22.35 -14.23
N GLY A 76 19.03 -22.49 -13.29
CA GLY A 76 19.29 -22.34 -11.87
C GLY A 76 19.52 -23.70 -11.20
N GLU A 77 20.52 -23.75 -10.32
CA GLU A 77 20.82 -24.90 -9.48
C GLU A 77 20.31 -24.68 -8.05
N GLY A 78 19.87 -25.73 -7.37
CA GLY A 78 19.39 -25.67 -5.98
C GLY A 78 19.48 -27.02 -5.28
N LEU A 79 19.40 -27.03 -3.95
CA LEU A 79 19.43 -28.26 -3.15
C LEU A 79 18.13 -29.06 -3.24
N ASP A 80 17.05 -28.39 -3.65
CA ASP A 80 15.77 -28.98 -3.99
C ASP A 80 15.15 -28.30 -5.23
N ARG A 81 14.03 -28.86 -5.69
CA ARG A 81 13.31 -28.38 -6.87
C ARG A 81 12.81 -26.95 -6.74
N GLU A 82 12.37 -26.55 -5.54
CA GLU A 82 11.75 -25.23 -5.32
C GLU A 82 12.81 -24.13 -5.35
N GLU A 83 13.95 -24.39 -4.71
CA GLU A 83 15.13 -23.53 -4.72
C GLU A 83 15.69 -23.41 -6.15
N ALA A 84 15.87 -24.54 -6.86
CA ALA A 84 16.36 -24.54 -8.24
C ALA A 84 15.44 -23.72 -9.17
N LEU A 85 14.13 -23.86 -9.02
CA LEU A 85 13.13 -23.09 -9.78
C LEU A 85 13.17 -21.59 -9.45
N THR A 86 13.40 -21.24 -8.18
CA THR A 86 13.51 -19.85 -7.75
C THR A 86 14.76 -19.20 -8.31
N ASN A 87 15.91 -19.86 -8.19
CA ASN A 87 17.18 -19.39 -8.74
C ASN A 87 17.10 -19.23 -10.26
N ALA A 88 16.51 -20.20 -10.97
CA ALA A 88 16.31 -20.12 -12.42
C ALA A 88 15.45 -18.91 -12.82
N LYS A 89 14.38 -18.61 -12.06
CA LYS A 89 13.53 -17.44 -12.31
C LYS A 89 14.23 -16.12 -12.01
N GLU A 90 15.04 -16.07 -10.96
CA GLU A 90 15.79 -14.87 -10.61
C GLU A 90 16.84 -14.54 -11.67
N GLU A 91 17.62 -15.53 -12.10
CA GLU A 91 18.61 -15.37 -13.16
C GLU A 91 17.95 -14.94 -14.48
N MET A 92 16.85 -15.59 -14.86
CA MET A 92 16.06 -15.20 -16.03
C MET A 92 15.63 -13.73 -15.97
N LYS A 93 15.09 -13.28 -14.83
CA LYS A 93 14.63 -11.89 -14.64
C LYS A 93 15.78 -10.91 -14.64
N GLN A 94 16.91 -11.25 -14.04
CA GLN A 94 18.11 -10.40 -14.04
C GLN A 94 18.62 -10.20 -15.47
N LEU A 95 18.82 -11.28 -16.23
CA LEU A 95 19.24 -11.21 -17.63
C LEU A 95 18.25 -10.41 -18.48
N GLN A 96 16.94 -10.67 -18.35
CA GLN A 96 15.91 -9.91 -19.04
C GLN A 96 15.98 -8.42 -18.72
N THR A 97 16.13 -8.07 -17.44
CA THR A 97 16.20 -6.67 -17.01
C THR A 97 17.38 -5.97 -17.65
N VAL A 98 18.59 -6.55 -17.53
CA VAL A 98 19.82 -5.98 -18.11
C VAL A 98 19.70 -5.80 -19.63
N LEU A 99 19.18 -6.81 -20.34
CA LEU A 99 19.02 -6.78 -21.80
C LEU A 99 17.98 -5.76 -22.27
N ILE A 100 16.88 -5.58 -21.55
CA ILE A 100 15.80 -4.65 -21.91
C ILE A 100 16.17 -3.21 -21.56
N THR A 101 16.78 -2.98 -20.39
CA THR A 101 17.10 -1.62 -19.94
C THR A 101 18.31 -1.03 -20.64
N GLY A 102 19.21 -1.89 -21.15
CA GLY A 102 20.45 -1.47 -21.77
C GLY A 102 21.38 -0.72 -20.80
N SER A 103 22.36 0.01 -21.34
CA SER A 103 23.22 0.87 -20.55
C SER A 103 22.53 2.20 -20.24
N LEU A 104 22.57 2.60 -18.98
CA LEU A 104 22.09 3.92 -18.56
C LEU A 104 23.01 5.01 -19.13
N PRO A 105 22.47 6.06 -19.79
CA PRO A 105 23.28 7.11 -20.39
C PRO A 105 23.95 8.04 -19.36
N PHE A 106 23.60 7.92 -18.08
CA PHE A 106 24.14 8.70 -16.97
C PHE A 106 24.31 7.84 -15.73
N LYS A 107 25.28 8.21 -14.88
CA LYS A 107 25.48 7.57 -13.58
C LYS A 107 24.38 8.01 -12.61
N LEU A 108 23.61 7.05 -12.11
CA LEU A 108 22.61 7.28 -11.07
C LEU A 108 23.27 7.30 -9.68
N GLN A 109 22.87 8.25 -8.84
CA GLN A 109 23.17 8.24 -7.41
C GLN A 109 21.87 8.04 -6.63
N ILE A 110 21.87 7.06 -5.73
CA ILE A 110 20.73 6.80 -4.85
C ILE A 110 20.72 7.88 -3.77
N VAL A 111 19.83 8.87 -3.91
CA VAL A 111 19.71 9.98 -2.95
C VAL A 111 19.08 9.53 -1.62
N LYS A 112 18.13 8.59 -1.68
CA LYS A 112 17.47 8.02 -0.51
C LYS A 112 16.91 6.65 -0.84
N LEU A 113 17.11 5.69 0.06
CA LEU A 113 16.52 4.35 -0.02
C LEU A 113 15.76 4.06 1.27
N ASP A 114 14.43 4.09 1.19
CA ASP A 114 13.56 3.70 2.30
C ASP A 114 13.12 2.25 2.09
N ARG A 115 13.78 1.30 2.78
CA ARG A 115 13.43 -0.12 2.73
C ARG A 115 12.75 -0.53 4.03
N ILE A 116 11.49 -0.91 3.96
CA ILE A 116 10.72 -1.42 5.10
C ILE A 116 10.61 -2.94 4.97
N SER A 117 10.97 -3.68 6.02
CA SER A 117 10.85 -5.14 5.99
C SER A 117 9.39 -5.58 6.17
N PRO A 118 8.95 -6.65 5.48
CA PRO A 118 7.60 -7.18 5.67
C PRO A 118 7.27 -7.54 7.13
N THR A 119 8.27 -8.05 7.85
CA THR A 119 8.16 -8.40 9.29
C THR A 119 7.80 -7.20 10.17
N LEU A 120 8.29 -6.00 9.83
CA LEU A 120 7.97 -4.79 10.57
C LEU A 120 6.52 -4.37 10.33
N GLY A 121 6.00 -4.59 9.12
CA GLY A 121 4.58 -4.39 8.78
C GLY A 121 3.64 -5.33 9.55
N GLU A 122 3.97 -6.61 9.66
CA GLU A 122 3.16 -7.57 10.42
C GLU A 122 3.12 -7.23 11.92
N ASN A 123 4.26 -6.90 12.50
CA ASN A 123 4.35 -6.49 13.90
C ASN A 123 3.57 -5.20 14.14
N PHE A 124 3.62 -4.27 13.19
CA PHE A 124 2.86 -3.03 13.24
C PHE A 124 1.34 -3.27 13.24
N LEU A 125 0.84 -4.16 12.39
CA LEU A 125 -0.58 -4.52 12.36
C LEU A 125 -1.03 -5.10 13.72
N LYS A 126 -0.25 -6.01 14.30
CA LYS A 126 -0.54 -6.58 15.63
C LYS A 126 -0.59 -5.50 16.72
N ASN A 127 0.38 -4.58 16.70
CA ASN A 127 0.44 -3.49 17.66
C ASN A 127 -0.76 -2.53 17.55
N ILE A 128 -1.21 -2.21 16.33
CA ILE A 128 -2.41 -1.37 16.13
C ILE A 128 -3.65 -2.08 16.66
N LEU A 129 -3.85 -3.36 16.33
CA LEU A 129 -5.03 -4.11 16.77
C LEU A 129 -5.09 -4.17 18.30
N MET A 130 -3.96 -4.47 18.94
CA MET A 130 -3.87 -4.55 20.38
C MET A 130 -4.04 -3.16 21.03
N GLY A 131 -3.39 -2.12 20.49
CA GLY A 131 -3.55 -0.74 20.94
C GLY A 131 -4.98 -0.21 20.80
N GLY A 132 -5.64 -0.51 19.68
CA GLY A 132 -7.04 -0.16 19.44
C GLY A 132 -7.99 -0.82 20.43
N LEU A 133 -7.76 -2.10 20.76
CA LEU A 133 -8.54 -2.81 21.77
C LEU A 133 -8.38 -2.17 23.17
N PHE A 134 -7.15 -1.88 23.59
CA PHE A 134 -6.89 -1.21 24.86
C PHE A 134 -7.48 0.21 24.90
N ALA A 135 -7.45 0.95 23.79
CA ALA A 135 -8.06 2.26 23.68
C ALA A 135 -9.58 2.20 23.84
N MET A 136 -10.26 1.27 23.15
CA MET A 136 -11.71 1.08 23.30
C MET A 136 -12.10 0.69 24.73
N LEU A 137 -11.34 -0.22 25.35
CA LEU A 137 -11.58 -0.63 26.74
C LEU A 137 -11.35 0.54 27.72
N SER A 138 -10.34 1.36 27.49
CA SER A 138 -10.07 2.54 28.31
C SER A 138 -11.21 3.57 28.20
N VAL A 139 -11.68 3.84 26.99
CA VAL A 139 -12.85 4.71 26.76
C VAL A 139 -14.09 4.13 27.45
N PHE A 140 -14.32 2.82 27.36
CA PHE A 140 -15.42 2.16 28.08
C PHE A 140 -15.40 2.47 29.56
N LEU A 141 -14.26 2.24 30.21
CA LEU A 141 -14.09 2.38 31.64
C LEU A 141 -14.29 3.84 32.08
N ILE A 142 -13.72 4.79 31.33
CA ILE A 142 -13.87 6.22 31.63
C ILE A 142 -15.34 6.65 31.54
N VAL A 143 -16.03 6.27 30.46
CA VAL A 143 -17.46 6.58 30.27
C VAL A 143 -18.30 5.90 31.35
N LEU A 144 -18.00 4.64 31.69
CA LEU A 144 -18.69 3.90 32.72
C LEU A 144 -18.56 4.56 34.09
N ILE A 145 -17.35 5.01 34.47
CA ILE A 145 -17.11 5.72 35.73
C ILE A 145 -17.88 7.05 35.75
N ARG A 146 -17.87 7.80 34.64
CA ARG A 146 -18.50 9.12 34.53
C ARG A 146 -20.02 9.07 34.56
N TYR A 147 -20.63 8.13 33.84
CA TYR A 147 -22.08 8.06 33.66
C TYR A 147 -22.77 7.00 34.54
N ARG A 148 -21.99 6.09 35.16
CA ARG A 148 -22.44 5.02 36.06
C ARG A 148 -23.57 4.13 35.50
N LYS A 149 -23.73 4.10 34.18
CA LYS A 149 -24.73 3.29 33.46
C LYS A 149 -24.04 2.44 32.40
N ILE A 150 -24.09 1.11 32.59
CA ILE A 150 -23.48 0.14 31.67
C ILE A 150 -24.13 0.23 30.28
N LYS A 151 -25.46 0.36 30.21
CA LYS A 151 -26.19 0.44 28.93
C LYS A 151 -25.69 1.58 28.04
N ILE A 152 -25.48 2.78 28.60
CA ILE A 152 -25.01 3.96 27.86
C ILE A 152 -23.59 3.73 27.34
N SER A 153 -22.73 3.22 28.22
CA SER A 153 -21.32 2.98 27.90
C SER A 153 -21.16 1.93 26.79
N ALA A 154 -21.99 0.88 26.81
CA ALA A 154 -21.99 -0.16 25.77
C ALA A 154 -22.50 0.36 24.41
N MET A 155 -23.59 1.14 24.40
CA MET A 155 -24.13 1.73 23.17
C MET A 155 -23.15 2.71 22.53
N LEU A 156 -22.47 3.52 23.35
CA LEU A 156 -21.45 4.45 22.90
C LEU A 156 -20.34 3.72 22.13
N ILE A 157 -19.81 2.63 22.69
CA ILE A 157 -18.76 1.84 22.04
C ILE A 157 -19.26 1.16 20.79
N LEU A 158 -20.47 0.62 20.80
CA LEU A 158 -21.03 -0.06 19.64
C LEU A 158 -21.13 0.91 18.45
N VAL A 159 -21.58 2.14 18.69
CA VAL A 159 -21.64 3.18 17.65
C VAL A 159 -20.24 3.61 17.19
N SER A 160 -19.28 3.75 18.11
CA SER A 160 -17.90 4.09 17.73
C SER A 160 -17.22 2.95 16.97
N PHE A 161 -17.52 1.70 17.29
CA PHE A 161 -17.03 0.53 16.55
C PHE A 161 -17.65 0.46 15.15
N SER A 162 -18.94 0.72 15.01
CA SER A 162 -19.59 0.77 13.70
C SER A 162 -19.05 1.91 12.82
N GLU A 163 -18.70 3.05 13.41
CA GLU A 163 -18.02 4.14 12.70
C GLU A 163 -16.67 3.68 12.10
N VAL A 164 -15.85 2.96 12.87
CA VAL A 164 -14.59 2.41 12.36
C VAL A 164 -14.83 1.45 11.19
N LEU A 165 -15.83 0.58 11.29
CA LEU A 165 -16.18 -0.34 10.20
C LEU A 165 -16.62 0.41 8.94
N ILE A 166 -17.38 1.49 9.08
CA ILE A 166 -17.80 2.29 7.92
C ILE A 166 -16.58 2.98 7.29
N ILE A 167 -15.66 3.53 8.07
CA ILE A 167 -14.43 4.15 7.54
C ILE A 167 -13.61 3.13 6.76
N LEU A 168 -13.40 1.93 7.32
CA LEU A 168 -12.68 0.85 6.65
C LEU A 168 -13.43 0.36 5.40
N GLY A 169 -14.76 0.29 5.44
CA GLY A 169 -15.60 -0.06 4.30
C GLY A 169 -15.48 0.97 3.17
N VAL A 170 -15.56 2.26 3.47
CA VAL A 170 -15.35 3.33 2.49
C VAL A 170 -13.95 3.27 1.92
N ALA A 171 -12.91 3.12 2.77
CA ALA A 171 -11.52 2.99 2.32
C ALA A 171 -11.32 1.79 1.37
N ALA A 172 -11.95 0.66 1.66
CA ALA A 172 -11.93 -0.53 0.80
C ALA A 172 -12.63 -0.27 -0.55
N LEU A 173 -13.77 0.41 -0.55
CA LEU A 173 -14.53 0.75 -1.78
C LEU A 173 -13.70 1.62 -2.74
N ILE A 174 -12.98 2.61 -2.20
CA ILE A 174 -12.12 3.50 -3.01
C ILE A 174 -10.72 2.91 -3.26
N LYS A 175 -10.45 1.68 -2.80
CA LYS A 175 -9.14 1.02 -2.85
C LYS A 175 -8.01 1.89 -2.28
N TRP A 176 -8.28 2.57 -1.18
CA TRP A 176 -7.31 3.43 -0.52
C TRP A 176 -6.33 2.60 0.31
N ASN A 177 -5.03 2.84 0.10
CA ASN A 177 -3.98 2.22 0.90
C ASN A 177 -3.87 2.95 2.25
N LEU A 178 -4.13 2.23 3.34
CA LEU A 178 -3.98 2.77 4.69
C LEU A 178 -2.51 2.78 5.09
N ASP A 179 -1.95 3.98 5.21
CA ASP A 179 -0.61 4.23 5.76
C ASP A 179 -0.68 4.62 7.24
N LEU A 180 0.49 4.78 7.87
CA LEU A 180 0.58 5.17 9.29
C LEU A 180 -0.19 6.47 9.61
N PRO A 181 -0.07 7.57 8.81
CA PRO A 181 -0.92 8.74 8.95
C PRO A 181 -2.43 8.44 8.86
N SER A 182 -2.86 7.57 7.94
CA SER A 182 -4.26 7.16 7.81
C SER A 182 -4.80 6.54 9.09
N ILE A 183 -4.02 5.68 9.76
CA ILE A 183 -4.39 5.07 11.05
C ILE A 183 -4.55 6.15 12.14
N ALA A 184 -3.64 7.12 12.20
CA ALA A 184 -3.79 8.24 13.13
C ALA A 184 -5.09 9.03 12.88
N GLY A 185 -5.51 9.19 11.62
CA GLY A 185 -6.76 9.86 11.26
C GLY A 185 -8.02 9.09 11.70
N ILE A 186 -7.97 7.75 11.64
CA ILE A 186 -9.04 6.89 12.19
C ILE A 186 -9.13 7.10 13.71
N ILE A 187 -8.00 7.07 14.42
CA ILE A 187 -7.97 7.28 15.89
C ILE A 187 -8.50 8.67 16.25
N ALA A 188 -8.09 9.70 15.52
CA ALA A 188 -8.59 11.06 15.71
C ALA A 188 -10.12 11.12 15.50
N THR A 189 -10.63 10.47 14.46
CA THR A 189 -12.07 10.38 14.21
C THR A 189 -12.80 9.73 15.38
N ILE A 190 -12.33 8.59 15.88
CA ILE A 190 -12.93 7.90 17.03
C ILE A 190 -13.00 8.86 18.23
N GLY A 191 -11.92 9.59 18.51
CA GLY A 191 -11.88 10.58 19.58
C GLY A 191 -12.95 11.66 19.42
N THR A 192 -13.06 12.27 18.24
CA THR A 192 -14.12 13.27 17.96
C THR A 192 -15.52 12.67 17.97
N GLY A 193 -15.68 11.39 17.63
CA GLY A 193 -16.95 10.68 17.68
C GLY A 193 -17.42 10.45 19.09
N VAL A 194 -16.54 9.96 19.96
CA VAL A 194 -16.80 9.82 21.39
C VAL A 194 -17.12 11.18 22.02
N ASP A 195 -16.33 12.22 21.73
CA ASP A 195 -16.61 13.58 22.21
C ASP A 195 -18.01 14.07 21.81
N SER A 196 -18.40 13.90 20.54
CA SER A 196 -19.73 14.24 20.05
C SER A 196 -20.84 13.46 20.77
N GLN A 197 -20.62 12.17 21.04
CA GLN A 197 -21.57 11.33 21.78
C GLN A 197 -21.72 11.82 23.22
N LEU A 198 -20.63 12.25 23.87
CA LEU A 198 -20.68 12.82 25.22
C LEU A 198 -21.44 14.16 25.24
N VAL A 199 -21.23 15.03 24.25
CA VAL A 199 -22.00 16.27 24.11
C VAL A 199 -23.50 15.99 23.98
N ILE A 200 -23.89 14.97 23.21
CA ILE A 200 -25.29 14.54 23.09
C ILE A 200 -25.85 14.09 24.45
N LEU A 201 -25.10 13.26 25.19
CA LEU A 201 -25.52 12.74 26.51
C LEU A 201 -25.59 13.84 27.58
N ASP A 202 -24.69 14.80 27.54
CA ASP A 202 -24.66 15.88 28.53
C ASP A 202 -25.79 16.86 28.26
N GLU A 203 -26.01 17.26 26.99
CA GLU A 203 -27.09 18.18 26.63
C GLU A 203 -28.48 17.56 26.83
N SER A 204 -28.66 16.25 26.60
CA SER A 204 -29.96 15.58 26.84
C SER A 204 -30.41 15.70 28.31
N ARG A 205 -29.46 15.69 29.25
CA ARG A 205 -29.70 15.76 30.69
C ARG A 205 -29.92 17.17 31.25
N VAL A 206 -29.63 18.22 30.49
CA VAL A 206 -29.76 19.62 30.95
C VAL A 206 -31.21 19.96 31.24
N LYS A 207 -31.59 20.31 32.47
CA LYS A 207 -32.98 20.66 32.81
C LYS A 207 -33.38 22.02 32.24
N GLY A 208 -34.63 22.17 31.79
CA GLY A 208 -35.24 23.47 31.43
C GLY A 208 -35.82 23.57 30.03
N GLU A 209 -35.40 22.71 29.09
CA GLU A 209 -35.91 22.71 27.70
C GLU A 209 -36.58 21.38 27.33
N SER A 210 -37.28 21.31 26.19
CA SER A 210 -37.76 20.01 25.68
C SER A 210 -36.59 19.15 25.18
N LEU A 211 -36.69 17.82 25.31
CA LEU A 211 -35.65 16.88 24.83
C LEU A 211 -35.30 17.08 23.34
N LYS A 212 -36.31 17.43 22.52
CA LYS A 212 -36.13 17.72 21.09
C LYS A 212 -35.26 18.95 20.86
N GLN A 213 -35.42 20.01 21.66
CA GLN A 213 -34.61 21.23 21.57
C GLN A 213 -33.17 20.97 22.00
N ARG A 214 -32.97 20.27 23.13
CA ARG A 214 -31.65 19.88 23.65
C ARG A 214 -30.83 19.13 22.61
N ILE A 215 -31.42 18.11 21.96
CA ILE A 215 -30.72 17.33 20.95
C ILE A 215 -30.44 18.14 19.68
N LYS A 216 -31.36 19.02 19.28
CA LYS A 216 -31.11 19.92 18.15
C LYS A 216 -29.92 20.85 18.45
N LYS A 217 -29.82 21.34 19.68
CA LYS A 217 -28.70 22.18 20.13
C LYS A 217 -27.38 21.40 20.15
N ALA A 218 -27.37 20.17 20.67
CA ALA A 218 -26.19 19.30 20.63
C ALA A 218 -25.71 19.06 19.19
N LEU A 219 -26.62 18.69 18.28
CA LEU A 219 -26.28 18.47 16.87
C LEU A 219 -25.80 19.75 16.18
N PHE A 220 -26.31 20.92 16.56
CA PHE A 220 -25.82 22.19 16.06
C PHE A 220 -24.37 22.46 16.50
N ILE A 221 -24.05 22.25 17.78
CA ILE A 221 -22.69 22.38 18.32
C ILE A 221 -21.74 21.45 17.55
N ILE A 222 -22.12 20.17 17.40
CA ILE A 222 -21.32 19.18 16.67
C ILE A 222 -21.15 19.59 15.19
N GLY A 223 -22.21 20.08 14.53
CA GLY A 223 -22.15 20.56 13.15
C GLY A 223 -21.20 21.75 12.94
N THR A 224 -21.13 22.67 13.91
CA THR A 224 -20.18 23.79 13.86
C THR A 224 -18.73 23.31 14.02
N ALA A 225 -18.48 22.38 14.96
CA ALA A 225 -17.15 21.78 15.16
C ALA A 225 -16.69 20.97 13.94
N PHE A 226 -17.61 20.22 13.33
CA PHE A 226 -17.39 19.51 12.06
C PHE A 226 -16.95 20.47 10.97
N SER A 227 -17.69 21.57 10.76
CA SER A 227 -17.41 22.53 9.68
C SER A 227 -16.01 23.13 9.81
N THR A 228 -15.61 23.51 11.03
CA THR A 228 -14.27 24.04 11.31
C THR A 228 -13.19 23.01 10.98
N THR A 229 -13.36 21.76 11.43
CA THR A 229 -12.39 20.67 11.20
C THR A 229 -12.31 20.32 9.72
N PHE A 230 -13.45 20.27 9.03
CA PHE A 230 -13.53 19.97 7.60
C PHE A 230 -12.75 21.00 6.78
N VAL A 231 -12.99 22.30 7.03
CA VAL A 231 -12.27 23.38 6.34
C VAL A 231 -10.77 23.34 6.63
N ALA A 232 -10.36 23.04 7.87
CA ALA A 232 -8.96 22.95 8.26
C ALA A 232 -8.20 21.80 7.57
N LEU A 233 -8.87 20.69 7.29
CA LEU A 233 -8.24 19.48 6.72
C LEU A 233 -8.24 19.44 5.19
N ILE A 234 -9.12 20.18 4.51
CA ILE A 234 -9.19 20.22 3.04
C ILE A 234 -7.81 20.47 2.39
N PRO A 235 -6.99 21.46 2.81
CA PRO A 235 -5.70 21.73 2.16
C PRO A 235 -4.73 20.55 2.22
N LEU A 236 -4.79 19.75 3.29
CA LEU A 236 -3.88 18.61 3.52
C LEU A 236 -4.19 17.41 2.62
N THR A 237 -5.40 17.32 2.07
CA THR A 237 -5.79 16.24 1.13
C THR A 237 -5.07 16.32 -0.22
N GLY A 238 -4.51 17.49 -0.55
CA GLY A 238 -3.91 17.77 -1.86
C GLY A 238 -4.91 18.14 -2.95
N VAL A 239 -6.22 18.16 -2.66
CA VAL A 239 -7.26 18.60 -3.60
C VAL A 239 -7.02 20.04 -4.05
N LEU A 240 -6.61 20.92 -3.14
CA LEU A 240 -6.34 22.32 -3.44
C LEU A 240 -5.17 22.50 -4.43
N GLY A 241 -4.11 21.70 -4.25
CA GLY A 241 -2.97 21.66 -5.17
C GLY A 241 -3.31 21.09 -6.55
N PHE A 242 -4.21 20.11 -6.63
CA PHE A 242 -4.75 19.62 -7.91
C PHE A 242 -5.59 20.68 -8.63
N MET A 243 -6.28 21.55 -7.89
CA MET A 243 -7.08 22.67 -8.41
C MET A 243 -6.24 23.93 -8.72
N GLY A 244 -4.91 23.87 -8.59
CA GLY A 244 -4.01 25.00 -8.87
C GLY A 244 -4.06 26.13 -7.82
N ILE A 245 -4.67 25.90 -6.67
CA ILE A 245 -4.78 26.87 -5.58
C ILE A 245 -3.81 26.43 -4.45
N GLY A 246 -2.72 27.15 -4.25
CA GLY A 246 -1.79 26.91 -3.13
C GLY A 246 -0.75 25.79 -3.32
N ALA A 247 0.21 25.74 -2.39
CA ALA A 247 1.40 24.90 -2.46
C ALA A 247 1.11 23.40 -2.23
N ALA A 248 1.99 22.58 -2.81
CA ALA A 248 1.95 21.13 -2.86
C ALA A 248 1.50 20.47 -1.54
N SER A 249 0.61 19.47 -1.69
CA SER A 249 0.15 18.56 -0.64
C SER A 249 1.24 18.26 0.40
N ALA A 250 0.89 18.32 1.68
CA ALA A 250 1.67 17.66 2.72
C ALA A 250 1.56 16.14 2.48
N GLY A 251 2.38 15.59 1.57
CA GLY A 251 2.30 14.19 1.15
C GLY A 251 2.34 13.22 2.33
N LEU A 252 3.06 13.60 3.39
CA LEU A 252 3.16 12.86 4.65
C LEU A 252 1.88 12.88 5.51
N LEU A 253 1.02 13.89 5.38
CA LEU A 253 -0.22 14.02 6.16
C LEU A 253 -1.49 13.75 5.33
N LYS A 254 -1.32 13.42 4.04
CA LYS A 254 -2.44 13.18 3.13
C LYS A 254 -3.34 12.04 3.63
N GLY A 255 -2.74 10.93 4.05
CA GLY A 255 -3.46 9.79 4.61
C GLY A 255 -4.31 10.19 5.81
N PHE A 256 -3.72 10.93 6.76
CA PHE A 256 -4.41 11.46 7.94
C PHE A 256 -5.62 12.33 7.56
N ALA A 257 -5.44 13.29 6.65
CA ALA A 257 -6.50 14.21 6.26
C ALA A 257 -7.66 13.48 5.57
N VAL A 258 -7.37 12.56 4.64
CA VAL A 258 -8.38 11.81 3.90
C VAL A 258 -9.20 10.91 4.83
N THR A 259 -8.55 10.11 5.68
CA THR A 259 -9.28 9.21 6.58
C THR A 259 -10.06 9.98 7.65
N THR A 260 -9.51 11.08 8.17
CA THR A 260 -10.23 11.92 9.14
C THR A 260 -11.47 12.54 8.51
N LEU A 261 -11.36 13.09 7.28
CA LEU A 261 -12.50 13.67 6.58
C LEU A 261 -13.60 12.64 6.30
N ILE A 262 -13.25 11.44 5.82
CA ILE A 262 -14.20 10.34 5.65
C ILE A 262 -14.87 10.02 6.99
N GLY A 263 -14.08 9.95 8.06
CA GLY A 263 -14.52 9.69 9.41
C GLY A 263 -15.52 10.70 9.94
N ILE A 264 -15.14 11.98 10.04
CA ILE A 264 -16.01 13.03 10.59
C ILE A 264 -17.28 13.23 9.74
N THR A 265 -17.20 13.02 8.42
CA THR A 265 -18.35 13.11 7.50
C THR A 265 -19.31 11.94 7.69
N THR A 266 -18.77 10.72 7.80
CA THR A 266 -19.56 9.54 8.19
C THR A 266 -20.21 9.74 9.55
N GLY A 267 -19.47 10.35 10.46
CA GLY A 267 -19.91 10.68 11.79
C GLY A 267 -21.16 11.56 11.80
N ILE A 268 -21.07 12.75 11.21
CA ILE A 268 -22.16 13.72 11.22
C ILE A 268 -23.40 13.22 10.48
N LEU A 269 -23.22 12.45 9.40
CA LEU A 269 -24.34 11.98 8.57
C LEU A 269 -25.04 10.75 9.13
N ILE A 270 -24.30 9.84 9.77
CA ILE A 270 -24.82 8.51 10.13
C ILE A 270 -24.79 8.30 11.63
N THR A 271 -23.59 8.29 12.24
CA THR A 271 -23.45 7.76 13.61
C THR A 271 -23.93 8.74 14.68
N ARG A 272 -23.76 10.05 14.49
CA ARG A 272 -24.22 11.09 15.44
C ARG A 272 -25.75 11.16 15.50
N PRO A 273 -26.48 11.24 14.38
CA PRO A 273 -27.95 11.16 14.40
C PRO A 273 -28.46 9.85 15.00
N ALA A 274 -27.85 8.71 14.63
CA ALA A 274 -28.24 7.40 15.18
C ALA A 274 -28.07 7.35 16.70
N PHE A 275 -26.95 7.86 17.22
CA PHE A 275 -26.71 7.92 18.67
C PHE A 275 -27.66 8.90 19.36
N ALA A 276 -28.00 10.03 18.73
CA ALA A 276 -28.98 10.97 19.27
C ALA A 276 -30.37 10.33 19.42
N ASP A 277 -30.80 9.49 18.48
CA ASP A 277 -32.06 8.76 18.59
C ASP A 277 -32.01 7.67 19.68
N ILE A 278 -30.88 6.97 19.83
CA ILE A 278 -30.66 6.06 20.95
C ILE A 278 -30.77 6.82 22.28
N ALA A 279 -30.10 7.96 22.41
CA ALA A 279 -30.14 8.79 23.62
C ALA A 279 -31.57 9.24 23.97
N ARG A 280 -32.42 9.54 22.96
CA ARG A 280 -33.85 9.87 23.19
C ARG A 280 -34.60 8.72 23.84
N GLN A 281 -34.41 7.50 23.32
CA GLN A 281 -35.12 6.32 23.83
C GLN A 281 -34.70 6.03 25.28
N MET A 282 -33.42 6.19 25.61
CA MET A 282 -32.90 5.95 26.96
C MET A 282 -33.36 6.95 28.03
N GLU A 283 -33.84 8.13 27.63
CA GLU A 283 -34.43 9.11 28.56
C GLU A 283 -35.95 9.03 28.65
N ALA A 284 -36.58 8.33 27.69
CA ALA A 284 -38.01 8.05 27.72
C ALA A 284 -38.36 6.85 28.62
N ASP A 285 -37.42 5.92 28.81
CA ASP A 285 -37.46 4.76 29.73
C ASP A 285 -37.01 5.12 31.16
#